data_AF-L8WI41-F1
#
_entry.id   AF-L8WI41-F1
#
_cell.length_a   1.000
_cell.length_b   1.000
_cell.length_c   1.000
_cell.angle_alpha   90.00
_cell.angle_beta   90.00
_cell.angle_gamma   90.00
#
_symmetry.space_group_name_H-M   'P 1'
#
loop_
_entity.id
_entity.type
_entity.pdbx_description
1 polymer ?
#
loop_
_entity_poly.entity_id
_entity_poly.type
_entity_poly.pdbx_seq_one_letter_code
_entity_poly.pdbx_strand_id
1 'polypeptide(L)'
;MLLACIITNILAIALPSLRISPLLLIRIATIALLYAAALSFNVVYIQSIGSGIGIFSGLFHVTLISQSIETFFYLVGALILMPWSLSNVPQIKEYPLVILFTLLGGSLLVSSTLNQLLQPD
;
A
#
# COMPACT_ATOMS: atom_id res chain seq x y z
N MET A 1 4.78 -0.77 5.26
CA MET A 1 4.06 0.45 5.69
C MET A 1 2.55 0.38 5.50
N LEU A 2 2.05 -0.29 4.47
CA LEU A 2 0.61 -0.50 4.25
C LEU A 2 -0.16 -1.01 5.48
N LEU A 3 0.30 -2.11 6.09
CA LEU A 3 -0.38 -2.70 7.25
C LEU A 3 -0.47 -1.74 8.45
N ALA A 4 0.58 -0.95 8.70
CA ALA A 4 0.55 0.11 9.71
C ALA A 4 -0.51 1.18 9.37
N CYS A 5 -0.59 1.61 8.11
CA CYS A 5 -1.61 2.56 7.66
C CYS A 5 -3.03 2.02 7.85
N ILE A 6 -3.25 0.75 7.56
CA ILE A 6 -4.55 0.08 7.74
C ILE A 6 -4.92 0.08 9.23
N ILE A 7 -4.03 -0.39 10.10
CA ILE A 7 -4.29 -0.43 11.54
C ILE A 7 -4.57 0.97 12.09
N THR A 8 -3.78 1.97 11.72
CA THR A 8 -3.99 3.36 12.17
C THR A 8 -5.33 3.92 11.70
N ASN A 9 -5.74 3.67 10.45
CA ASN A 9 -7.04 4.14 9.94
C ASN A 9 -8.22 3.38 10.59
N ILE A 10 -8.11 2.07 10.81
CA ILE A 10 -9.13 1.30 11.55
C ILE A 10 -9.27 1.84 12.96
N LEU A 11 -8.15 2.06 13.65
CA LEU A 11 -8.15 2.62 15.01
C LEU A 11 -8.81 4.02 15.03
N ALA A 12 -8.47 4.87 14.07
CA ALA A 12 -9.03 6.22 13.97
C ALA A 12 -10.57 6.22 13.75
N ILE A 13 -11.12 5.23 13.06
CA ILE A 13 -12.58 5.08 12.88
C ILE A 13 -13.24 4.42 14.10
N ALA A 14 -12.54 3.47 14.74
CA ALA A 14 -13.06 2.70 15.86
C ALA A 14 -13.16 3.50 17.17
N LEU A 15 -12.41 4.61 17.33
CA LEU A 15 -12.50 5.45 18.51
C LEU A 15 -13.71 6.39 18.44
N PRO A 16 -14.78 6.16 19.22
CA PRO A 16 -15.99 6.99 19.16
C PRO A 16 -15.79 8.41 19.73
N SER A 17 -14.71 8.62 20.50
CA SER A 17 -14.36 9.95 21.04
C SER A 17 -13.82 10.91 19.98
N LEU A 18 -13.28 10.38 18.88
CA LEU A 18 -12.71 11.17 17.80
C LEU A 18 -13.77 11.41 16.72
N ARG A 19 -14.38 12.60 16.74
CA ARG A 19 -15.24 13.08 15.64
C ARG A 19 -14.39 13.49 14.44
N ILE A 20 -13.74 12.53 13.78
CA ILE A 20 -12.92 12.79 12.59
C ILE A 20 -13.83 12.89 11.37
N SER A 21 -13.62 13.93 10.56
CA SER A 21 -14.28 14.05 9.26
C SER A 21 -13.69 13.05 8.26
N PRO A 22 -14.52 12.45 7.39
CA PRO A 22 -14.05 11.52 6.35
C PRO A 22 -12.91 12.11 5.49
N LEU A 23 -12.97 13.41 5.22
CA LEU A 23 -11.95 14.14 4.48
C LEU A 23 -10.56 14.09 5.13
N LEU A 24 -10.50 14.13 6.46
CA LEU A 24 -9.24 14.12 7.19
C LEU A 24 -8.60 12.72 7.15
N LEU A 25 -9.41 11.66 7.22
CA LEU A 25 -8.96 10.28 7.01
C LEU A 25 -8.39 10.08 5.60
N ILE A 26 -9.07 10.59 4.58
CA ILE A 26 -8.57 10.55 3.19
C ILE A 26 -7.21 11.24 3.08
N ARG A 27 -7.05 12.44 3.67
CA ARG A 27 -5.77 13.17 3.65
C ARG A 27 -4.63 12.43 4.34
N ILE A 28 -4.88 11.87 5.52
CA ILE A 28 -3.88 11.08 6.25
C ILE A 28 -3.48 9.85 5.42
N ALA A 29 -4.46 9.14 4.85
CA ALA A 29 -4.21 7.97 4.00
C ALA A 29 -3.38 8.33 2.75
N THR A 30 -3.67 9.46 2.10
CA THR A 30 -2.89 9.93 0.93
C THR A 30 -1.44 10.22 1.29
N ILE A 31 -1.20 10.96 2.39
CA ILE A 31 0.16 11.28 2.84
C ILE A 31 0.92 10.00 3.18
N ALA A 32 0.25 9.07 3.86
CA ALA A 32 0.85 7.80 4.23
C ALA A 32 1.20 6.92 3.01
N LEU A 33 0.35 6.92 1.97
CA LEU A 33 0.63 6.23 0.71
C LEU A 33 1.79 6.86 -0.07
N LEU A 34 1.88 8.18 -0.12
CA LEU A 34 3.01 8.87 -0.74
C LEU A 34 4.32 8.57 0.00
N TYR A 35 4.28 8.54 1.33
CA TYR A 35 5.45 8.16 2.12
C TYR A 35 5.83 6.69 1.92
N ALA A 36 4.84 5.78 1.83
CA ALA A 36 5.07 4.39 1.50
C ALA A 36 5.69 4.22 0.11
N ALA A 37 5.26 4.99 -0.89
CA ALA A 37 5.85 5.00 -2.23
C ALA A 37 7.31 5.47 -2.20
N ALA A 38 7.61 6.56 -1.49
CA ALA A 38 8.98 7.05 -1.35
C ALA A 38 9.90 6.02 -0.64
N LEU A 39 9.42 5.38 0.42
CA LEU A 39 10.16 4.33 1.11
C LEU A 39 10.38 3.12 0.20
N SER A 40 9.35 2.72 -0.55
CA SER A 40 9.41 1.61 -1.51
C SER A 40 10.42 1.88 -2.63
N PHE A 41 10.50 3.13 -3.11
CA PHE A 41 11.50 3.53 -4.11
C PHE A 41 12.93 3.49 -3.55
N ASN A 42 13.14 3.90 -2.30
CA ASN A 42 14.46 3.82 -1.66
C ASN A 42 14.99 2.39 -1.55
N VAL A 43 14.08 1.42 -1.38
CA VAL A 43 14.44 0.00 -1.28
C VAL A 43 15.02 -0.55 -2.61
N VAL A 44 14.68 0.02 -3.76
CA VAL A 44 15.20 -0.42 -5.08
C VAL A 44 16.73 -0.34 -5.17
N TYR A 45 17.36 0.55 -4.41
CA TYR A 45 18.82 0.76 -4.43
C TYR A 45 19.60 -0.26 -3.60
N ILE A 46 18.93 -1.15 -2.87
CA ILE A 46 19.59 -2.16 -2.04
C ILE A 46 20.04 -3.34 -2.93
N GLN A 47 21.34 -3.58 -3.01
CA GLN A 47 21.95 -4.60 -3.88
C GLN A 47 21.41 -6.02 -3.63
N SER A 48 20.99 -6.36 -2.41
CA SER A 48 20.44 -7.67 -2.07
C SER A 48 19.09 -7.97 -2.72
N ILE A 49 18.37 -6.96 -3.24
CA ILE A 49 17.11 -7.16 -3.97
C ILE A 49 17.35 -7.57 -5.42
N GLY A 50 18.55 -7.31 -5.96
CA GLY A 50 18.94 -7.72 -7.30
C GLY A 50 19.01 -9.24 -7.48
N SER A 51 19.34 -9.99 -6.42
CA SER A 51 19.34 -11.46 -6.43
C SER A 51 17.99 -12.09 -6.06
N GLY A 52 17.02 -11.28 -5.63
CA GLY A 52 15.78 -11.76 -5.04
C GLY A 52 15.95 -12.19 -3.57
N ILE A 53 14.96 -11.87 -2.74
CA ILE A 53 14.93 -12.23 -1.32
C ILE A 53 13.65 -13.03 -1.07
N GLY A 54 13.80 -14.29 -0.68
CA GLY A 54 12.69 -15.12 -0.18
C GLY A 54 12.37 -14.77 1.27
N ILE A 55 11.14 -14.36 1.54
CA ILE A 55 10.60 -14.07 2.87
C ILE A 55 9.64 -15.19 3.25
N PHE A 56 9.58 -15.54 4.54
CA PHE A 56 8.73 -16.61 5.10
C PHE A 56 9.02 -17.99 4.47
N SER A 57 10.29 -18.40 4.50
CA SER A 57 10.74 -19.69 3.95
C SER A 57 10.44 -19.87 2.46
N GLY A 58 10.45 -18.77 1.69
CA GLY A 58 10.22 -18.78 0.24
C GLY A 58 8.75 -18.66 -0.17
N LEU A 59 7.82 -18.39 0.75
CA LEU A 59 6.42 -18.13 0.41
C LEU A 59 6.22 -16.84 -0.41
N PHE A 60 7.02 -15.82 -0.12
CA PHE A 60 6.98 -14.53 -0.81
C PHE A 60 8.37 -14.20 -1.34
N HIS A 61 8.47 -13.88 -2.63
CA HIS A 61 9.75 -13.57 -3.26
C HIS A 61 9.81 -12.11 -3.69
N VAL A 62 10.69 -11.34 -3.07
CA VAL A 62 10.86 -9.91 -3.35
C VAL A 62 12.02 -9.73 -4.32
N THR A 63 11.71 -9.27 -5.52
CA THR A 63 12.67 -8.92 -6.58
C THR A 63 12.56 -7.45 -6.93
N LEU A 64 13.49 -6.96 -7.75
CA LEU A 64 13.41 -5.61 -8.31
C LEU A 64 12.10 -5.37 -9.07
N ILE A 65 11.57 -6.40 -9.75
CA ILE A 65 10.30 -6.31 -10.49
C ILE A 65 9.14 -6.14 -9.52
N SER A 66 8.99 -7.01 -8.51
CA SER A 66 7.90 -6.88 -7.53
C SER A 66 7.98 -5.54 -6.79
N GLN A 67 9.19 -5.09 -6.44
CA GLN A 67 9.39 -3.81 -5.75
C GLN A 67 8.98 -2.60 -6.61
N SER A 68 9.24 -2.66 -7.92
CA SER A 68 8.80 -1.61 -8.86
C SER A 68 7.28 -1.57 -9.01
N ILE A 69 6.62 -2.72 -9.05
CA ILE A 69 5.16 -2.86 -9.12
C ILE A 69 4.51 -2.34 -7.83
N GLU A 70 5.06 -2.68 -6.66
CA GLU A 70 4.61 -2.17 -5.36
C GLU A 70 4.64 -0.64 -5.31
N THR A 71 5.73 -0.06 -5.78
CA THR A 71 5.92 1.40 -5.82
C THR A 71 4.88 2.06 -6.72
N PHE A 72 4.58 1.44 -7.87
CA PHE A 72 3.55 1.90 -8.79
C PHE A 72 2.15 1.83 -8.16
N PHE A 73 1.81 0.74 -7.47
CA PHE A 73 0.53 0.61 -6.77
C PHE A 73 0.33 1.69 -5.71
N TYR A 74 1.36 2.04 -4.94
CA TYR A 74 1.24 3.10 -3.93
C TYR A 74 1.05 4.49 -4.56
N LEU A 75 1.70 4.77 -5.70
CA LEU A 75 1.48 6.02 -6.45
C LEU A 75 0.07 6.11 -7.02
N VAL A 76 -0.43 5.03 -7.65
CA VAL A 76 -1.80 5.00 -8.19
C VAL A 76 -2.82 5.12 -7.06
N GLY A 77 -2.62 4.41 -5.94
CA GLY A 77 -3.47 4.52 -4.76
C GLY A 77 -3.52 5.95 -4.21
N ALA A 78 -2.36 6.61 -4.12
CA ALA A 78 -2.29 8.01 -3.68
C ALA A 78 -3.03 8.94 -4.65
N LEU A 79 -2.89 8.74 -5.96
CA LEU A 79 -3.59 9.53 -6.98
C LEU A 79 -5.12 9.34 -6.92
N ILE A 80 -5.61 8.14 -6.60
CA ILE A 80 -7.06 7.88 -6.44
C ILE A 80 -7.62 8.62 -5.21
N LEU A 81 -6.84 8.74 -4.13
CA LEU A 81 -7.24 9.44 -2.90
C LEU A 81 -6.96 10.97 -2.95
N MET A 82 -6.15 11.42 -3.90
CA MET A 82 -5.78 12.83 -4.09
C MET A 82 -6.94 13.80 -4.45
N PRO A 83 -8.06 13.42 -5.09
CA PRO A 83 -9.13 14.34 -5.46
C PRO A 83 -9.94 14.90 -4.28
N TRP A 84 -9.42 14.91 -3.05
CA TRP A 84 -10.12 15.35 -1.84
C TRP A 84 -10.72 16.77 -1.93
N SER A 85 -10.21 17.61 -2.84
CA SER A 85 -10.66 18.98 -3.08
C SER A 85 -11.76 19.12 -4.13
N LEU A 86 -12.12 18.05 -4.84
CA LEU A 86 -13.24 18.07 -5.79
C LEU A 86 -14.57 17.99 -5.02
N SER A 87 -15.57 18.75 -5.48
CA SER A 87 -16.88 18.86 -4.81
C SER A 87 -17.65 17.54 -4.65
N ASN A 88 -17.24 16.47 -5.35
CA ASN A 88 -17.96 15.20 -5.45
C ASN A 88 -17.26 14.03 -4.75
N VAL A 89 -16.36 14.30 -3.80
CA VAL A 89 -15.66 13.23 -3.08
C VAL A 89 -16.63 12.49 -2.16
N PRO A 90 -16.73 11.15 -2.27
CA PRO A 90 -17.59 10.36 -1.40
C PRO A 90 -17.19 10.57 0.08
N GLN A 91 -18.12 11.03 0.90
CA GLN A 91 -17.92 11.32 2.34
C GLN A 91 -18.03 10.05 3.21
N ILE A 92 -17.63 8.90 2.66
CA ILE A 92 -17.71 7.60 3.33
C ILE A 92 -16.40 7.39 4.10
N LYS A 93 -16.48 7.12 5.41
CA LYS A 93 -15.28 6.99 6.27
C LYS A 93 -14.43 5.78 5.90
N GLU A 94 -15.07 4.76 5.35
CA GLU A 94 -14.51 3.47 4.97
C GLU A 94 -13.83 3.50 3.59
N TYR A 95 -14.06 4.54 2.79
CA TYR A 95 -13.48 4.67 1.44
C TYR A 95 -11.95 4.52 1.40
N PRO A 96 -11.15 5.23 2.23
CA PRO A 96 -9.71 5.01 2.29
C PRO A 96 -9.32 3.61 2.74
N LEU A 97 -10.10 2.95 3.61
CA LEU A 97 -9.82 1.58 4.02
C LEU A 97 -9.99 0.59 2.87
N VAL A 98 -11.03 0.73 2.05
CA VAL A 98 -11.24 -0.13 0.87
C VAL A 98 -10.02 -0.08 -0.05
N ILE A 99 -9.54 1.13 -0.36
CA ILE A 99 -8.36 1.30 -1.23
C ILE A 99 -7.12 0.66 -0.60
N LEU A 100 -6.87 0.88 0.70
CA LEU A 100 -5.72 0.28 1.38
C LEU A 100 -5.79 -1.27 1.42
N PHE A 101 -6.97 -1.85 1.62
CA PHE A 101 -7.16 -3.30 1.57
C PHE A 101 -6.99 -3.86 0.16
N THR A 102 -7.48 -3.17 -0.87
CA THR A 102 -7.28 -3.56 -2.27
C THR A 102 -5.80 -3.52 -2.65
N LEU A 103 -5.06 -2.49 -2.22
CA LEU A 103 -3.62 -2.40 -2.43
C LEU A 103 -2.88 -3.56 -1.74
N LEU A 104 -3.22 -3.86 -0.49
CA LEU A 104 -2.64 -5.00 0.23
C LEU A 104 -2.89 -6.34 -0.49
N GLY A 105 -4.11 -6.57 -0.98
CA GLY A 105 -4.42 -7.76 -1.78
C GLY A 105 -3.60 -7.83 -3.07
N GLY A 106 -3.50 -6.71 -3.80
CA GLY A 106 -2.68 -6.61 -5.01
C GLY A 106 -1.20 -6.93 -4.75
N SER A 107 -0.65 -6.39 -3.67
CA SER A 107 0.74 -6.61 -3.26
C SER A 107 1.05 -8.07 -2.94
N LEU A 108 0.15 -8.74 -2.21
CA LEU A 108 0.28 -10.15 -1.88
C LEU A 108 0.22 -11.03 -3.12
N LEU A 109 -0.66 -10.71 -4.08
CA LEU A 109 -0.75 -11.43 -5.35
C LEU A 109 0.56 -11.33 -6.12
N VAL A 110 1.07 -10.12 -6.36
CA VAL A 110 2.33 -9.89 -7.10
C VAL A 110 3.49 -10.66 -6.47
N SER A 111 3.59 -10.62 -5.14
CA SER A 111 4.67 -11.27 -4.39
C SER A 111 4.58 -12.81 -4.42
N SER A 112 3.36 -13.37 -4.52
CA SER A 112 3.14 -14.82 -4.62
C SER A 112 3.34 -15.37 -6.03
N THR A 113 2.88 -14.67 -7.07
CA THR A 113 2.95 -15.14 -8.47
C THR A 113 4.37 -15.11 -9.04
N LEU A 114 5.19 -14.14 -8.61
CA LEU A 114 6.58 -14.03 -9.08
C LEU A 114 7.47 -15.17 -8.56
N ASN A 115 7.09 -15.85 -7.47
CA ASN A 115 7.79 -17.02 -6.96
C ASN A 115 7.71 -18.20 -7.95
N GLN A 116 6.53 -18.42 -8.54
CA GLN A 116 6.28 -19.51 -9.48
C GLN A 116 7.00 -19.35 -10.83
N LEU A 117 7.38 -18.12 -11.19
CA LEU A 117 8.12 -17.84 -12.42
C LEU A 117 9.64 -18.01 -12.29
N LEU A 118 10.18 -17.97 -11.06
CA LEU A 118 11.62 -18.07 -10.79
C LEU A 118 12.05 -19.48 -10.34
N GLN A 119 11.10 -20.35 -10.04
CA GLN A 119 11.30 -21.79 -9.93
C GLN A 119 10.58 -22.47 -11.10
N PRO A 120 11.19 -22.52 -12.29
CA PRO A 120 10.75 -23.51 -13.28
C PRO A 120 11.01 -24.90 -12.67
N ASP A 121 10.07 -25.81 -12.83
CA ASP A 121 10.28 -27.24 -12.59
C ASP A 121 11.59 -27.73 -13.23
#